data_AF-A0A2E2M3V4-F1
#
_entry.id   AF-A0A2E2M3V4-F1
#
_cell.length_a   1.000
_cell.length_b   1.000
_cell.length_c   1.000
_cell.angle_alpha   90.00
_cell.angle_beta   90.00
_cell.angle_gamma   90.00
#
_symmetry.space_group_name_H-M   'P 1'
#
loop_
_entity.id
_entity.type
_entity.pdbx_description
1 polymer ?
#
loop_
_entity_poly.entity_id
_entity_poly.type
_entity_poly.pdbx_seq_one_letter_code
_entity_poly.pdbx_strand_id
1 'polypeptide(L)'
;MPKSLLLFLALILSLAAFTAGPAAADTSCRQATSEYKSKYEPFISKFYNMTDQTAQCQLAKERRREIKNFGIKLKGACAGNSNEAIRNARDDIETFALTALNICGP
;
A
#
# COMPACT_ATOMS: atom_id res chain seq x y z
N MET A 1 5.33 -25.40 -51.91
CA MET A 1 6.10 -24.73 -50.83
C MET A 1 5.26 -23.60 -50.25
N PRO A 2 4.54 -23.78 -49.12
CA PRO A 2 3.82 -22.69 -48.48
C PRO A 2 4.75 -22.03 -47.45
N LYS A 3 5.45 -20.96 -47.86
CA LYS A 3 6.39 -20.22 -47.01
C LYS A 3 5.84 -18.86 -46.55
N SER A 4 4.53 -18.66 -46.69
CA SER A 4 3.89 -17.35 -46.47
C SER A 4 2.94 -17.32 -45.28
N LEU A 5 2.72 -18.45 -44.57
CA LEU A 5 1.72 -18.51 -43.50
C LEU A 5 2.26 -18.22 -42.09
N LEU A 6 3.59 -18.14 -41.92
CA LEU A 6 4.22 -18.03 -40.59
C LEU A 6 4.60 -16.60 -40.16
N LEU A 7 4.33 -15.58 -40.99
CA LEU A 7 4.75 -14.20 -40.71
C LEU A 7 3.69 -13.31 -40.08
N PHE A 8 2.43 -13.75 -39.97
CA PHE A 8 1.35 -12.92 -39.42
C PHE A 8 1.05 -13.14 -37.94
N LEU A 9 1.63 -14.15 -37.28
CA LEU A 9 1.35 -14.44 -35.86
C LEU A 9 2.33 -13.81 -34.87
N ALA A 10 3.37 -13.11 -35.33
CA ALA A 10 4.34 -12.45 -34.45
C ALA A 10 4.05 -10.96 -34.19
N LEU A 11 3.03 -10.38 -34.84
CA LEU A 11 2.74 -8.94 -34.78
C LEU A 11 1.60 -8.55 -33.84
N ILE A 12 1.12 -9.46 -32.99
CA ILE A 12 0.04 -9.18 -32.02
C ILE A 12 0.56 -9.22 -30.57
N LEU A 13 1.77 -9.72 -30.32
CA LEU A 13 2.32 -9.80 -28.95
C LEU A 13 3.00 -8.52 -28.43
N SER A 14 3.11 -7.47 -29.24
CA SER A 14 3.85 -6.24 -28.85
C SER A 14 2.95 -5.13 -28.29
N LEU A 15 1.62 -5.26 -28.38
CA LEU A 15 0.69 -4.19 -28.06
C LEU A 15 0.01 -4.32 -26.68
N ALA A 16 0.58 -5.09 -25.77
CA ALA A 16 0.09 -5.19 -24.38
C ALA A 16 1.04 -4.54 -23.36
N ALA A 17 2.12 -3.90 -23.81
CA ALA A 17 3.23 -3.53 -22.92
C ALA A 17 3.34 -2.03 -22.58
N PHE A 18 2.45 -1.14 -23.01
CA PHE A 18 2.71 0.30 -22.88
C PHE A 18 1.52 1.23 -22.58
N THR A 19 0.50 0.74 -21.86
CA THR A 19 -0.60 1.59 -21.35
C THR A 19 -0.83 1.46 -19.85
N ALA A 20 0.17 1.02 -19.08
CA ALA A 20 0.24 1.39 -17.66
C ALA A 20 0.62 2.88 -17.55
N GLY A 21 -0.25 3.75 -18.07
CA GLY A 21 -0.10 5.20 -17.99
C GLY A 21 -0.34 5.71 -16.56
N PRO A 22 -0.18 7.04 -16.34
CA PRO A 22 -0.45 7.69 -15.06
C PRO A 22 -1.81 7.31 -14.46
N ALA A 23 -2.82 7.05 -15.30
CA ALA A 23 -4.15 6.60 -14.86
C ALA A 23 -4.16 5.30 -14.02
N ALA A 24 -3.26 4.34 -14.28
CA ALA A 24 -3.17 3.10 -13.51
C ALA A 24 -2.52 3.34 -12.14
N ALA A 25 -1.47 4.18 -12.09
CA ALA A 25 -0.85 4.62 -10.84
C ALA A 25 -1.84 5.44 -10.00
N ASP A 26 -2.56 6.38 -10.61
CA ASP A 26 -3.59 7.20 -9.96
C ASP A 26 -4.72 6.35 -9.38
N THR A 27 -5.19 5.35 -10.14
CA THR A 27 -6.23 4.41 -9.68
C THR A 27 -5.73 3.57 -8.51
N SER A 28 -4.53 3.00 -8.60
CA SER A 28 -3.95 2.18 -7.52
C SER A 28 -3.69 3.00 -6.25
N CYS A 29 -3.23 4.24 -6.38
CA CYS A 29 -3.04 5.15 -5.25
C CYS A 29 -4.38 5.51 -4.58
N ARG A 30 -5.42 5.80 -5.38
CA ARG A 30 -6.76 6.10 -4.86
C ARG A 30 -7.34 4.91 -4.11
N GLN A 31 -7.19 3.69 -4.64
CA GLN A 31 -7.59 2.46 -3.98
C GLN A 31 -6.83 2.23 -2.68
N ALA A 32 -5.50 2.38 -2.69
CA ALA A 32 -4.68 2.27 -1.49
C ALA A 32 -5.11 3.30 -0.42
N THR A 33 -5.34 4.55 -0.81
CA THR A 33 -5.81 5.60 0.11
C THR A 33 -7.20 5.28 0.67
N SER A 34 -8.11 4.74 -0.15
CA SER A 34 -9.43 4.30 0.32
C SER A 34 -9.33 3.14 1.32
N GLU A 35 -8.43 2.19 1.07
CA GLU A 35 -8.15 1.07 1.98
C GLU A 35 -7.54 1.57 3.29
N TYR A 36 -6.64 2.56 3.24
CA TYR A 36 -6.11 3.23 4.43
C TYR A 36 -7.26 3.73 5.31
N LYS A 37 -8.13 4.57 4.76
CA LYS A 37 -9.23 5.20 5.51
C LYS A 37 -10.23 4.19 6.08
N SER A 38 -10.60 3.18 5.30
CA SER A 38 -11.65 2.24 5.73
C SER A 38 -11.15 1.19 6.71
N LYS A 39 -9.88 0.80 6.60
CA LYS A 39 -9.37 -0.38 7.31
C LYS A 39 -8.25 -0.03 8.28
N TYR A 40 -7.35 0.86 7.89
CA TYR A 40 -6.13 1.12 8.65
C TYR A 40 -6.31 2.28 9.66
N GLU A 41 -6.87 3.40 9.23
CA GLU A 41 -7.13 4.56 10.09
C GLU A 41 -7.92 4.22 11.38
N PRO A 42 -9.01 3.41 11.36
CA PRO A 42 -9.76 3.11 12.58
C PRO A 42 -8.97 2.31 13.62
N PHE A 43 -8.13 1.36 13.19
CA PHE A 43 -7.33 0.60 14.16
C PHE A 43 -6.16 1.43 14.69
N ILE A 44 -5.53 2.29 13.86
CA ILE A 44 -4.46 3.21 14.31
C ILE A 44 -5.02 4.14 15.37
N SER A 45 -6.19 4.72 15.11
CA SER A 45 -6.91 5.55 16.08
C SER A 45 -7.24 4.77 17.36
N LYS A 46 -7.73 3.53 17.24
CA LYS A 46 -7.94 2.66 18.41
C LYS A 46 -6.66 2.45 19.19
N PHE A 47 -5.54 2.15 18.52
CA PHE A 47 -4.25 1.92 19.16
C PHE A 47 -3.80 3.13 19.99
N TYR A 48 -3.94 4.35 19.49
CA TYR A 48 -3.53 5.55 20.23
C TYR A 48 -4.50 5.95 21.36
N ASN A 49 -5.76 5.51 21.30
CA ASN A 49 -6.76 5.75 22.34
C ASN A 49 -6.74 4.68 23.45
N MET A 50 -5.85 3.69 23.40
CA MET A 50 -5.70 2.67 24.44
C MET A 50 -4.84 3.18 25.58
N THR A 51 -5.30 2.95 26.82
CA THR A 51 -4.57 3.28 28.05
C THR A 51 -3.82 2.09 28.65
N ASP A 52 -4.24 0.86 28.31
CA ASP A 52 -3.57 -0.36 28.74
C ASP A 52 -2.43 -0.69 27.75
N GLN A 53 -1.20 -0.50 28.20
CA GLN A 53 0.01 -0.76 27.43
C GLN A 53 0.15 -2.24 27.00
N THR A 54 -0.33 -3.19 27.82
CA THR A 54 -0.28 -4.62 27.50
C THR A 54 -1.22 -4.94 26.35
N ALA A 55 -2.46 -4.47 26.43
CA ALA A 55 -3.44 -4.63 25.36
C ALA A 55 -3.02 -3.89 24.08
N GLN A 56 -2.45 -2.69 24.23
CA GLN A 56 -1.93 -1.89 23.12
C GLN A 56 -0.78 -2.61 22.42
N CYS A 57 0.12 -3.24 23.17
CA CYS A 57 1.19 -4.05 22.61
C CYS A 57 0.67 -5.31 21.91
N GLN A 58 -0.32 -5.99 22.49
CA GLN A 58 -0.92 -7.17 21.86
C GLN A 58 -1.55 -6.83 20.51
N LEU A 59 -2.32 -5.74 20.44
CA LEU A 59 -2.89 -5.23 19.20
C LEU A 59 -1.80 -4.90 18.17
N ALA A 60 -0.71 -4.26 18.62
CA ALA A 60 0.42 -3.99 17.75
C ALA A 60 1.05 -5.28 17.21
N LYS A 61 1.33 -6.27 18.06
CA LYS A 61 1.92 -7.56 17.63
C LYS A 61 1.06 -8.27 16.58
N GLU A 62 -0.25 -8.27 16.77
CA GLU A 62 -1.20 -8.90 15.83
C GLU A 62 -1.24 -8.21 14.47
N ARG A 63 -1.15 -6.87 14.43
CA ARG A 63 -1.42 -6.08 13.23
C ARG A 63 -0.16 -5.51 12.56
N ARG A 64 1.00 -5.50 13.24
CA ARG A 64 2.26 -4.86 12.79
C ARG A 64 2.72 -5.34 11.42
N ARG A 65 2.65 -6.65 11.15
CA ARG A 65 3.04 -7.21 9.84
C ARG A 65 2.15 -6.67 8.72
N GLU A 66 0.84 -6.65 8.95
CA GLU A 66 -0.13 -6.19 7.97
C GLU A 66 0.05 -4.70 7.65
N ILE A 67 0.27 -3.89 8.67
CA ILE A 67 0.45 -2.44 8.55
C ILE A 67 1.75 -2.10 7.82
N LYS A 68 2.85 -2.81 8.15
CA LYS A 68 4.11 -2.67 7.43
C LYS A 68 3.96 -2.99 5.95
N ASN A 69 3.29 -4.09 5.62
CA ASN A 69 3.06 -4.48 4.23
C ASN A 69 2.18 -3.45 3.51
N PHE A 70 1.17 -2.92 4.19
CA PHE A 70 0.34 -1.86 3.64
C PHE A 70 1.13 -0.56 3.42
N GLY A 71 2.02 -0.17 4.33
CA GLY A 71 2.91 0.99 4.14
C GLY A 71 3.78 0.88 2.90
N ILE A 72 4.32 -0.32 2.61
CA ILE A 72 5.08 -0.59 1.38
C ILE A 72 4.15 -0.45 0.16
N LYS A 73 2.95 -1.04 0.21
CA LYS A 73 1.95 -0.92 -0.86
C LYS A 73 1.57 0.52 -1.13
N LEU A 74 1.27 1.30 -0.09
CA LEU A 74 0.89 2.71 -0.20
C LEU A 74 2.02 3.54 -0.82
N LYS A 75 3.26 3.33 -0.39
CA LYS A 75 4.44 4.01 -0.96
C LYS A 75 4.64 3.69 -2.43
N GLY A 76 4.44 2.42 -2.83
CA GLY A 76 4.57 1.99 -4.22
C GLY A 76 3.42 2.50 -5.11
N ALA A 77 2.18 2.33 -4.66
CA ALA A 77 0.98 2.74 -5.42
C ALA A 77 0.88 4.26 -5.58
N CYS A 78 1.30 5.03 -4.57
CA CYS A 78 1.30 6.48 -4.58
C CYS A 78 2.69 7.10 -4.85
N ALA A 79 3.59 6.36 -5.51
CA ALA A 79 4.92 6.87 -5.83
C ALA A 79 4.81 8.14 -6.70
N GLY A 80 5.46 9.23 -6.26
CA GLY A 80 5.41 10.52 -6.95
C GLY A 80 4.17 11.39 -6.64
N ASN A 81 3.21 10.89 -5.84
CA ASN A 81 2.08 11.68 -5.37
C ASN A 81 2.37 12.25 -3.97
N SER A 82 2.22 13.57 -3.82
CA SER A 82 2.53 14.31 -2.58
C SER A 82 1.31 14.97 -1.94
N ASN A 83 0.09 14.55 -2.32
CA ASN A 83 -1.13 15.01 -1.68
C ASN A 83 -1.06 14.82 -0.16
N GLU A 84 -1.52 15.83 0.59
CA GLU A 84 -1.52 15.86 2.05
C GLU A 84 -2.15 14.60 2.67
N ALA A 85 -3.27 14.12 2.12
CA ALA A 85 -3.92 12.91 2.62
C ALA A 85 -3.02 11.66 2.52
N ILE A 86 -2.20 11.56 1.47
CA ILE A 86 -1.26 10.44 1.28
C ILE A 86 -0.08 10.58 2.23
N ARG A 87 0.41 11.81 2.45
CA ARG A 87 1.48 12.08 3.41
C ARG A 87 1.05 11.70 4.82
N ASN A 88 -0.11 12.17 5.26
CA ASN A 88 -0.65 11.86 6.59
C ASN A 88 -0.82 10.36 6.77
N ALA A 89 -1.37 9.64 5.78
CA ALA A 89 -1.51 8.19 5.84
C ALA A 89 -0.15 7.46 5.97
N ARG A 90 0.90 7.95 5.30
CA ARG A 90 2.25 7.39 5.41
C ARG A 90 2.87 7.67 6.78
N ASP A 91 2.72 8.91 7.25
CA ASP A 91 3.26 9.35 8.54
C ASP A 91 2.57 8.60 9.69
N ASP A 92 1.25 8.36 9.61
CA ASP A 92 0.49 7.59 10.59
C ASP A 92 0.99 6.14 10.69
N ILE A 93 1.24 5.50 9.53
CA ILE A 93 1.76 4.13 9.46
C ILE A 93 3.17 4.04 10.04
N GLU A 94 4.05 4.99 9.70
CA GLU A 94 5.43 5.03 10.20
C GLU A 94 5.45 5.29 11.70
N THR A 95 4.67 6.27 12.16
CA THR A 95 4.53 6.60 13.59
C THR A 95 3.98 5.41 14.37
N PHE A 96 3.00 4.69 13.84
CA PHE A 96 2.49 3.47 14.44
C PHE A 96 3.60 2.41 14.58
N ALA A 97 4.39 2.18 13.54
CA ALA A 97 5.44 1.16 13.55
C ALA A 97 6.54 1.47 14.59
N LEU A 98 6.92 2.75 14.73
CA LEU A 98 7.88 3.22 15.73
C LEU A 98 7.31 3.13 17.14
N THR A 99 6.05 3.55 17.33
CA THR A 99 5.38 3.50 18.64
C THR A 99 5.20 2.05 19.10
N ALA A 100 4.79 1.16 18.21
CA ALA A 100 4.69 -0.27 18.48
C ALA A 100 6.03 -0.86 18.94
N LEU A 101 7.13 -0.49 18.28
CA LEU A 101 8.49 -0.90 18.68
C LEU A 101 8.87 -0.39 20.08
N ASN A 102 8.59 0.88 20.37
CA ASN A 102 8.90 1.48 21.66
C ASN A 102 8.11 0.86 22.81
N ILE A 103 6.85 0.48 22.56
CA ILE A 103 5.95 -0.08 23.57
C ILE A 103 6.18 -1.59 23.76
N CYS A 104 6.40 -2.34 22.68
CA CYS A 104 6.51 -3.79 22.73
C CYS A 104 7.93 -4.33 22.87
N GLY A 105 8.95 -3.50 22.67
CA GLY A 105 10.31 -3.95 22.42
C GLY A 105 10.53 -4.39 20.96
N PRO A 106 11.81 -4.63 20.59
CA PRO A 106 12.20 -5.03 19.23
C PRO A 106 11.50 -6.30 18.72
#